data_AF-A0A229SJI3-F1
#
_entry.id   AF-A0A229SJI3-F1
#
_cell.length_a   1.000
_cell.length_b   1.000
_cell.length_c   1.000
_cell.angle_alpha   90.00
_cell.angle_beta   90.00
_cell.angle_gamma   90.00
#
_symmetry.space_group_name_H-M   'P 1'
#
loop_
_entity.id
_entity.type
_entity.pdbx_description
1 polymer ?
#
loop_
_entity_poly.entity_id
_entity_poly.type
_entity_poly.pdbx_seq_one_letter_code
_entity_poly.pdbx_strand_id
1 'polypeptide(L)'
;MNALSSTRGRRWKAVAGALALVIAPLTVVSGTAGTAGAAAVNQYRTVTDFDPGWLFNYGDASGAAGASYNDGGWRKLSVPHDWSIEGKNPPAGPFSQAAPSTGRGGYLPSGIGWYRKHFSLAAVPAGRKVSLEFDGVMANASVYVNGTLIGTHPYGYTSFRYDITAAAKFGGADNVVAVKTDTTSQPASRYYTGAGIYRDVRLIATDPVHVGQWATRVTTPNGNTVHAETTVVN
;
A
#
# COMPACT_ATOMS: atom_id res chain seq x y z
N MET A 1 -50.94 -34.70 10.24
CA MET A 1 -51.92 -33.71 9.74
C MET A 1 -51.23 -32.86 8.67
N ASN A 2 -51.64 -33.07 7.43
CA ASN A 2 -51.38 -32.37 6.16
C ASN A 2 -50.00 -31.75 5.86
N ALA A 3 -49.23 -32.44 5.02
CA ALA A 3 -48.33 -31.84 4.04
C ALA A 3 -48.71 -32.38 2.64
N LEU A 4 -49.14 -31.49 1.74
CA LEU A 4 -49.47 -31.80 0.35
C LEU A 4 -48.28 -31.38 -0.55
N SER A 5 -47.59 -32.36 -1.10
CA SER A 5 -46.63 -32.21 -2.19
C SER A 5 -47.30 -32.65 -3.49
N SER A 6 -47.51 -31.73 -4.44
CA SER A 6 -48.11 -32.04 -5.74
C SER A 6 -47.05 -32.23 -6.82
N THR A 7 -46.89 -33.46 -7.31
CA THR A 7 -46.27 -33.77 -8.60
C THR A 7 -47.34 -33.75 -9.69
N ARG A 8 -47.10 -33.01 -10.79
CA ARG A 8 -47.78 -33.26 -12.08
C ARG A 8 -46.82 -33.00 -13.24
N GLY A 9 -46.40 -34.08 -13.87
CA GLY A 9 -45.72 -34.07 -15.17
C GLY A 9 -46.66 -33.60 -16.28
N ARG A 10 -46.11 -32.87 -17.27
CA ARG A 10 -46.80 -32.50 -18.50
C ARG A 10 -46.24 -33.27 -19.69
N ARG A 11 -47.16 -33.86 -20.43
CA ARG A 11 -46.98 -34.64 -21.66
C ARG A 11 -46.75 -33.69 -22.83
N TRP A 12 -45.82 -34.04 -23.71
CA TRP A 12 -45.50 -33.30 -24.93
C TRP A 12 -46.47 -33.71 -26.05
N LYS A 13 -46.97 -32.74 -26.81
CA LYS A 13 -47.55 -32.97 -28.14
C LYS A 13 -46.75 -32.14 -29.13
N ALA A 14 -46.09 -32.81 -30.07
CA ALA A 14 -45.44 -32.19 -31.20
C ALA A 14 -46.48 -31.81 -32.27
N VAL A 15 -46.36 -30.60 -32.84
CA VAL A 15 -47.05 -30.20 -34.06
C VAL A 15 -45.97 -29.80 -35.05
N ALA A 16 -45.89 -30.54 -36.16
CA ALA A 16 -45.01 -30.26 -37.27
C ALA A 16 -45.69 -29.24 -38.20
N GLY A 17 -45.04 -28.10 -38.42
CA GLY A 17 -45.42 -27.12 -39.44
C GLY A 17 -44.22 -26.83 -40.33
N ALA A 18 -44.32 -27.17 -41.61
CA ALA A 18 -43.33 -26.84 -42.62
C ALA A 18 -43.47 -25.37 -43.03
N LEU A 19 -42.38 -24.60 -42.97
CA LEU A 19 -42.29 -23.28 -43.58
C LEU A 19 -41.11 -23.23 -44.56
N ALA A 20 -41.42 -22.81 -45.79
CA ALA A 20 -40.48 -22.68 -46.89
C ALA A 20 -39.46 -21.55 -46.63
N LEU A 21 -38.19 -21.83 -46.91
CA LEU A 21 -37.08 -20.89 -46.77
C LEU A 21 -36.93 -20.09 -48.08
N VAL A 22 -37.27 -18.80 -48.04
CA VAL A 22 -36.89 -17.83 -49.10
C VAL A 22 -35.54 -17.25 -48.71
N ILE A 23 -34.49 -17.57 -49.47
CA ILE A 23 -33.15 -17.01 -49.27
C ILE A 23 -33.04 -15.72 -50.08
N ALA A 24 -33.05 -14.57 -49.41
CA ALA A 24 -32.60 -13.31 -49.98
C ALA A 24 -31.09 -13.12 -49.72
N PRO A 25 -30.30 -12.58 -50.67
CA PRO A 25 -28.88 -12.33 -50.43
C PRO A 25 -28.71 -11.18 -49.44
N LEU A 26 -28.18 -11.47 -48.25
CA LEU A 26 -27.70 -10.46 -47.31
C LEU A 26 -26.41 -9.85 -47.88
N THR A 27 -26.44 -8.57 -48.24
CA THR A 27 -25.22 -7.79 -48.48
C THR A 27 -24.58 -7.48 -47.13
N VAL A 28 -23.43 -8.10 -46.86
CA VAL A 28 -22.61 -7.78 -45.69
C VAL A 28 -21.92 -6.46 -45.96
N VAL A 29 -22.43 -5.37 -45.39
CA VAL A 29 -21.67 -4.12 -45.27
C VAL A 29 -20.61 -4.36 -44.20
N SER A 30 -19.34 -4.49 -44.61
CA SER A 30 -18.20 -4.51 -43.70
C SER A 30 -18.06 -3.12 -43.05
N GLY A 31 -18.76 -2.91 -41.94
CA GLY A 31 -18.48 -1.80 -41.06
C GLY A 31 -17.10 -1.98 -40.46
N THR A 32 -16.17 -1.08 -40.79
CA THR A 32 -14.92 -0.94 -40.04
C THR A 32 -15.30 -0.55 -38.62
N ALA A 33 -15.25 -1.51 -37.69
CA ALA A 33 -15.30 -1.23 -36.28
C ALA A 33 -14.08 -0.35 -35.97
N GLY A 34 -14.29 0.96 -35.93
CA GLY A 34 -13.32 1.88 -35.37
C GLY A 34 -12.98 1.37 -33.98
N THR A 35 -11.71 1.02 -33.77
CA THR A 35 -11.18 0.79 -32.43
C THR A 35 -11.35 2.11 -31.69
N ALA A 36 -12.45 2.25 -30.96
CA ALA A 36 -12.57 3.24 -29.91
C ALA A 36 -11.36 2.98 -29.02
N GLY A 37 -10.35 3.85 -29.11
CA GLY A 37 -9.21 3.80 -28.23
C GLY A 37 -9.77 3.72 -26.83
N ALA A 38 -9.34 2.72 -26.06
CA ALA A 38 -9.72 2.60 -24.66
C ALA A 38 -9.50 3.98 -24.05
N ALA A 39 -10.60 4.64 -23.65
CA ALA A 39 -10.51 5.92 -22.99
C ALA A 39 -9.53 5.71 -21.84
N ALA A 40 -8.42 6.45 -21.87
CA ALA A 40 -7.42 6.38 -20.82
C ALA A 40 -8.19 6.55 -19.51
N VAL A 41 -8.22 5.52 -18.67
CA VAL A 41 -8.83 5.63 -17.36
C VAL A 41 -8.00 6.68 -16.64
N ASN A 42 -8.50 7.91 -16.60
CA ASN A 42 -7.84 8.98 -15.89
C ASN A 42 -8.00 8.65 -14.40
N GLN A 43 -7.03 7.91 -13.87
CA GLN A 43 -6.93 7.59 -12.46
C GLN A 43 -6.51 8.90 -11.77
N TYR A 44 -7.50 9.71 -11.36
CA TYR A 44 -7.33 10.96 -10.62
C TYR A 44 -6.57 10.75 -9.29
N ARG A 45 -6.64 9.52 -8.77
CA ARG A 45 -5.81 9.00 -7.69
C ARG A 45 -5.25 7.64 -8.09
N THR A 46 -3.95 7.45 -7.92
CA THR A 46 -3.30 6.14 -7.97
C THR A 46 -2.79 5.79 -6.59
N VAL A 47 -3.09 4.57 -6.14
CA VAL A 47 -2.52 3.98 -4.93
C VAL A 47 -1.71 2.77 -5.36
N THR A 48 -0.41 2.85 -5.19
CA THR A 48 0.52 1.79 -5.55
C THR A 48 1.00 1.10 -4.29
N ASP A 49 0.90 -0.22 -4.27
CA ASP A 49 1.55 -1.05 -3.26
C ASP A 49 3.05 -0.76 -3.25
N PHE A 50 3.55 -0.34 -2.08
CA PHE A 50 4.94 0.07 -1.90
C PHE A 50 5.71 -0.89 -0.98
N ASP A 51 5.13 -2.05 -0.70
CA ASP A 51 5.69 -3.07 0.18
C ASP A 51 6.88 -3.86 -0.39
N PRO A 52 6.91 -4.23 -1.70
CA PRO A 52 8.01 -5.04 -2.23
C PRO A 52 9.31 -4.26 -2.44
N GLY A 53 10.47 -4.92 -2.35
CA GLY A 53 11.72 -4.38 -2.90
C GLY A 53 12.37 -3.28 -2.07
N TRP A 54 12.34 -3.42 -0.75
CA TRP A 54 13.14 -2.63 0.18
C TRP A 54 14.51 -3.26 0.42
N LEU A 55 15.44 -2.43 0.86
CA LEU A 55 16.77 -2.78 1.36
C LEU A 55 16.78 -2.50 2.86
N PHE A 56 17.33 -3.41 3.65
CA PHE A 56 17.38 -3.30 5.10
C PHE A 56 18.78 -3.49 5.66
N ASN A 57 19.11 -2.67 6.66
CA ASN A 57 20.31 -2.78 7.47
C ASN A 57 19.96 -2.60 8.95
N TYR A 58 20.39 -3.55 9.79
CA TYR A 58 20.37 -3.39 11.24
C TYR A 58 21.60 -2.58 11.71
N GLY A 59 21.38 -1.65 12.64
CA GLY A 59 22.40 -0.75 13.16
C GLY A 59 22.35 0.64 12.52
N ASP A 60 23.00 1.62 13.16
CA ASP A 60 22.98 3.00 12.67
C ASP A 60 23.94 3.18 11.49
N ALA A 61 23.37 3.25 10.29
CA ALA A 61 24.11 3.51 9.06
C ALA A 61 24.24 5.03 8.85
N SER A 62 25.31 5.62 9.38
CA SER A 62 25.57 7.06 9.25
C SER A 62 25.57 7.49 7.77
N GLY A 63 24.81 8.53 7.44
CA GLY A 63 24.68 9.02 6.06
C GLY A 63 23.67 8.26 5.19
N ALA A 64 23.01 7.21 5.70
CA ALA A 64 22.04 6.42 4.92
C ALA A 64 20.76 7.17 4.50
N ALA A 65 20.56 8.40 4.97
CA ALA A 65 19.55 9.31 4.42
C ALA A 65 19.89 9.76 2.98
N GLY A 66 21.18 9.88 2.64
CA GLY A 66 21.65 10.46 1.39
C GLY A 66 21.29 9.64 0.15
N ALA A 67 20.94 10.32 -0.95
CA ALA A 67 20.56 9.67 -2.20
C ALA A 67 21.66 8.80 -2.80
N SER A 68 22.94 9.17 -2.61
CA SER A 68 24.12 8.47 -3.13
C SER A 68 24.76 7.47 -2.16
N TYR A 69 24.12 7.20 -1.02
CA TYR A 69 24.63 6.21 -0.07
C TYR A 69 24.71 4.82 -0.73
N ASN A 70 25.84 4.12 -0.56
CA ASN A 70 26.02 2.78 -1.10
C ASN A 70 25.32 1.74 -0.21
N ASP A 71 24.16 1.29 -0.65
CA ASP A 71 23.33 0.26 -0.02
C ASP A 71 23.42 -1.10 -0.74
N GLY A 72 24.38 -1.30 -1.64
CA GLY A 72 24.52 -2.54 -2.42
C GLY A 72 24.74 -3.80 -1.59
N GLY A 73 25.20 -3.65 -0.34
CA GLY A 73 25.37 -4.75 0.63
C GLY A 73 24.16 -4.99 1.54
N TRP A 74 23.09 -4.20 1.43
CA TRP A 74 21.93 -4.30 2.31
C TRP A 74 21.03 -5.48 1.92
N ARG A 75 20.32 -6.04 2.91
CA ARG A 75 19.44 -7.19 2.68
C ARG A 75 18.19 -6.74 1.92
N LYS A 76 17.90 -7.39 0.79
CA LYS A 76 16.65 -7.21 0.06
C LYS A 76 15.49 -7.91 0.77
N LEU A 77 14.38 -7.22 0.94
CA LEU A 77 13.15 -7.75 1.54
C LEU A 77 11.91 -6.98 1.07
N SER A 78 10.75 -7.45 1.49
CA SER A 78 9.49 -6.70 1.42
C SER A 78 9.05 -6.34 2.84
N VAL A 79 8.38 -5.21 3.00
CA VAL A 79 7.60 -4.93 4.22
C VAL A 79 6.19 -5.51 4.02
N PRO A 80 5.34 -5.65 5.04
CA PRO A 80 5.58 -5.52 6.48
C PRO A 80 6.76 -6.37 6.97
N HIS A 81 7.65 -5.79 7.77
CA HIS A 81 8.84 -6.45 8.27
C HIS A 81 9.13 -6.06 9.73
N ASP A 82 9.18 -7.08 10.58
CA ASP A 82 9.65 -7.01 11.96
C ASP A 82 11.06 -7.60 12.05
N TRP A 83 12.09 -6.75 12.16
CA TRP A 83 13.47 -7.24 12.21
C TRP A 83 13.82 -7.85 13.58
N SER A 84 13.09 -7.48 14.63
CA SER A 84 13.40 -7.93 15.99
C SER A 84 13.16 -9.43 16.16
N ILE A 85 12.12 -9.97 15.52
CA ILE A 85 11.78 -11.41 15.60
C ILE A 85 12.76 -12.28 14.81
N GLU A 86 13.38 -11.72 13.76
CA GLU A 86 14.41 -12.41 12.96
C GLU A 86 15.78 -12.38 13.64
N GLY A 87 16.03 -11.35 14.45
CA GLY A 87 17.32 -11.06 15.08
C GLY A 87 18.21 -10.18 14.21
N LYS A 88 19.34 -9.75 14.79
CA LYS A 88 20.24 -8.75 14.17
C LYS A 88 20.84 -9.23 12.83
N ASN A 89 21.16 -10.53 12.74
CA ASN A 89 21.76 -11.20 11.58
C ASN A 89 21.08 -12.57 11.37
N PRO A 90 19.94 -12.64 10.69
CA PRO A 90 19.20 -13.89 10.51
C PRO A 90 19.91 -14.88 9.56
N PRO A 91 19.69 -16.21 9.71
CA PRO A 91 18.89 -16.83 10.77
C PRO A 91 19.62 -16.77 12.12
N ALA A 92 18.96 -16.24 13.15
CA ALA A 92 19.51 -16.12 14.49
C ALA A 92 18.51 -16.67 15.51
N GLY A 93 19.00 -17.10 16.68
CA GLY A 93 18.18 -17.16 17.89
C GLY A 93 18.17 -15.77 18.51
N PRO A 94 17.12 -14.94 18.30
CA PRO A 94 17.17 -13.53 18.68
C PRO A 94 17.08 -13.31 20.20
N PHE A 95 16.71 -14.34 20.95
CA PHE A 95 16.47 -14.26 22.38
C PHE A 95 17.78 -14.15 23.17
N SER A 96 17.84 -13.17 24.07
CA SER A 96 18.99 -13.00 24.99
C SER A 96 18.52 -12.49 26.35
N GLN A 97 18.99 -13.11 27.42
CA GLN A 97 18.74 -12.63 28.79
C GLN A 97 19.26 -11.20 29.01
N ALA A 98 20.27 -10.78 28.24
CA ALA A 98 20.83 -9.43 28.26
C ALA A 98 20.12 -8.44 27.31
N ALA A 99 19.05 -8.85 26.62
CA ALA A 99 18.34 -7.98 25.70
C ALA A 99 17.73 -6.77 26.45
N PRO A 100 17.96 -5.52 25.97
CA PRO A 100 17.47 -4.31 26.65
C PRO A 100 15.95 -4.24 26.78
N SER A 101 15.21 -4.92 25.90
CA SER A 101 13.75 -5.00 25.95
C SER A 101 13.22 -5.78 27.17
N THR A 102 14.09 -6.52 27.87
CA THR A 102 13.79 -7.34 29.05
C THR A 102 12.71 -8.40 28.79
N GLY A 103 12.25 -9.09 29.83
CA GLY A 103 11.12 -10.02 29.72
C GLY A 103 9.83 -9.39 29.20
N ARG A 104 9.64 -8.06 29.38
CA ARG A 104 8.47 -7.33 28.87
C ARG A 104 8.42 -7.32 27.34
N GLY A 105 9.57 -7.20 26.69
CA GLY A 105 9.71 -7.29 25.24
C GLY A 105 10.09 -8.70 24.76
N GLY A 106 9.89 -9.73 25.57
CA GLY A 106 10.17 -11.12 25.19
C GLY A 106 11.65 -11.45 25.05
N TYR A 107 12.55 -10.69 25.69
CA TYR A 107 14.01 -10.87 25.59
C TYR A 107 14.57 -10.76 24.15
N LEU A 108 13.89 -9.97 23.31
CA LEU A 108 14.24 -9.76 21.90
C LEU A 108 15.06 -8.48 21.70
N PRO A 109 15.86 -8.39 20.62
CA PRO A 109 16.75 -7.26 20.41
C PRO A 109 15.96 -5.97 20.14
N SER A 110 16.59 -4.84 20.46
CA SER A 110 16.12 -3.49 20.14
C SER A 110 17.27 -2.71 19.51
N GLY A 111 16.96 -1.56 18.91
CA GLY A 111 17.98 -0.72 18.28
C GLY A 111 17.48 0.04 17.08
N ILE A 112 18.45 0.48 16.27
CA ILE A 112 18.20 1.21 15.03
C ILE A 112 18.11 0.22 13.87
N GLY A 113 17.08 0.40 13.04
CA GLY A 113 16.97 -0.24 11.74
C GLY A 113 16.87 0.82 10.65
N TRP A 114 17.53 0.59 9.52
CA TRP A 114 17.38 1.42 8.34
C TRP A 114 16.73 0.63 7.21
N TYR A 115 15.78 1.26 6.55
CA TYR A 115 15.12 0.78 5.35
C TYR A 115 15.39 1.76 4.22
N ARG A 116 15.75 1.28 3.04
CA ARG A 116 15.94 2.09 1.83
C ARG A 116 15.19 1.46 0.67
N LYS A 117 14.65 2.29 -0.22
CA LYS A 117 13.99 1.80 -1.43
C LYS A 117 14.21 2.78 -2.58
N HIS A 118 14.67 2.23 -3.68
CA HIS A 118 14.77 2.92 -4.96
C HIS A 118 13.45 2.79 -5.70
N PHE A 119 12.99 3.88 -6.30
CA PHE A 119 11.74 3.90 -7.06
C PHE A 119 11.76 4.97 -8.15
N SER A 120 10.95 4.74 -9.17
CA SER A 120 10.78 5.65 -10.30
C SER A 120 9.34 6.16 -10.36
N LEU A 121 9.19 7.44 -10.69
CA LEU A 121 7.89 8.08 -10.94
C LEU A 121 7.58 8.18 -12.44
N ALA A 122 8.12 7.27 -13.28
CA ALA A 122 7.91 7.28 -14.73
C ALA A 122 6.42 7.21 -15.14
N ALA A 123 5.61 6.47 -14.38
CA ALA A 123 4.18 6.32 -14.62
C ALA A 123 3.32 7.43 -13.98
N VAL A 124 3.94 8.36 -13.24
CA VAL A 124 3.23 9.46 -12.58
C VAL A 124 3.44 10.74 -13.40
N PRO A 125 2.37 11.32 -13.99
CA PRO A 125 2.46 12.57 -14.72
C PRO A 125 3.07 13.70 -13.88
N ALA A 126 3.82 14.59 -14.53
CA ALA A 126 4.32 15.80 -13.89
C ALA A 126 3.16 16.67 -13.38
N GLY A 127 3.39 17.42 -12.29
CA GLY A 127 2.39 18.29 -11.68
C GLY A 127 1.43 17.59 -10.71
N ARG A 128 1.52 16.26 -10.55
CA ARG A 128 0.79 15.52 -9.51
C ARG A 128 1.39 15.69 -8.13
N LYS A 129 0.54 15.55 -7.11
CA LYS A 129 0.94 15.37 -5.72
C LYS A 129 1.31 13.93 -5.48
N VAL A 130 2.43 13.69 -4.79
CA VAL A 130 2.92 12.35 -4.44
C VAL A 130 3.12 12.28 -2.95
N SER A 131 2.59 11.25 -2.31
CA SER A 131 2.72 11.02 -0.87
C SER A 131 3.13 9.58 -0.56
N LEU A 132 3.85 9.39 0.54
CA LEU A 132 4.06 8.09 1.15
C LEU A 132 3.14 7.96 2.36
N GLU A 133 2.43 6.84 2.45
CA GLU A 133 1.57 6.50 3.58
C GLU A 133 2.08 5.22 4.24
N PHE A 134 2.25 5.27 5.56
CA PHE A 134 2.70 4.15 6.39
C PHE A 134 1.60 3.81 7.38
N ASP A 135 1.22 2.54 7.47
CA ASP A 135 0.21 2.10 8.44
C ASP A 135 0.75 1.90 9.86
N GLY A 136 2.08 1.81 9.99
CA GLY A 136 2.76 1.69 11.28
C GLY A 136 4.24 1.40 11.11
N VAL A 137 5.05 2.13 11.87
CA VAL A 137 6.51 1.96 11.90
C VAL A 137 6.94 1.98 13.36
N MET A 138 7.46 0.86 13.85
CA MET A 138 7.87 0.68 15.25
C MET A 138 9.37 0.95 15.39
N ALA A 139 9.83 2.02 16.04
CA ALA A 139 9.13 3.25 16.42
C ALA A 139 10.03 4.43 16.03
N ASN A 140 9.69 5.66 16.46
CA ASN A 140 10.54 6.84 16.28
C ASN A 140 11.05 6.99 14.84
N ALA A 141 10.12 6.85 13.90
CA ALA A 141 10.45 6.84 12.49
C ALA A 141 10.99 8.21 12.05
N SER A 142 12.02 8.22 11.21
CA SER A 142 12.45 9.40 10.45
C SER A 142 12.46 9.04 8.97
N VAL A 143 11.70 9.77 8.16
CA VAL A 143 11.51 9.49 6.73
C VAL A 143 12.24 10.55 5.91
N TYR A 144 13.09 10.09 5.00
CA TYR A 144 13.87 10.91 4.10
C TYR A 144 13.54 10.56 2.65
N VAL A 145 13.51 11.55 1.76
CA VAL A 145 13.45 11.36 0.32
C VAL A 145 14.60 12.12 -0.32
N ASN A 146 15.43 11.43 -1.09
CA ASN A 146 16.60 11.97 -1.77
C ASN A 146 17.54 12.78 -0.84
N GLY A 147 17.74 12.33 0.40
CA GLY A 147 18.55 13.04 1.41
C GLY A 147 17.81 14.09 2.23
N THR A 148 16.61 14.50 1.83
CA THR A 148 15.82 15.51 2.54
C THR A 148 14.95 14.85 3.60
N LEU A 149 15.05 15.29 4.85
CA LEU A 149 14.13 14.88 5.92
C LEU A 149 12.72 15.41 5.60
N ILE A 150 11.77 14.49 5.47
CA ILE A 150 10.37 14.83 5.22
C ILE A 150 9.60 14.97 6.53
N GLY A 151 9.89 14.10 7.51
CA GLY A 151 9.28 14.18 8.83
C GLY A 151 9.70 13.05 9.76
N THR A 152 9.26 13.19 11.01
CA THR A 152 9.47 12.20 12.07
C THR A 152 8.13 11.79 12.69
N HIS A 153 8.00 10.52 13.08
CA HIS A 153 6.79 9.98 13.71
C HIS A 153 7.14 9.10 14.92
N PRO A 154 7.01 9.62 16.15
CA PRO A 154 7.40 8.89 17.37
C PRO A 154 6.58 7.62 17.61
N TYR A 155 5.25 7.72 17.50
CA TYR A 155 4.35 6.68 18.00
C TYR A 155 4.17 5.55 16.98
N GLY A 156 4.61 4.34 17.33
CA GLY A 156 4.69 3.27 16.35
C GLY A 156 3.37 2.68 15.87
N TYR A 157 2.24 2.99 16.52
CA TYR A 157 0.96 2.30 16.26
C TYR A 157 -0.02 3.05 15.36
N THR A 158 0.20 4.34 15.10
CA THR A 158 -0.69 5.17 14.28
C THR A 158 -0.17 5.31 12.87
N SER A 159 -1.08 5.24 11.90
CA SER A 159 -0.77 5.53 10.50
C SER A 159 -0.38 7.01 10.32
N PHE A 160 0.50 7.28 9.36
CA PHE A 160 0.90 8.64 8.99
C PHE A 160 1.16 8.74 7.49
N ARG A 161 1.02 9.94 6.94
CA ARG A 161 1.27 10.24 5.52
C ARG A 161 2.12 11.50 5.39
N TYR A 162 3.07 11.48 4.46
CA TYR A 162 3.88 12.62 4.10
C TYR A 162 3.75 12.95 2.61
N ASP A 163 3.54 14.22 2.29
CA ASP A 163 3.72 14.75 0.93
C ASP A 163 5.23 14.80 0.62
N ILE A 164 5.65 14.11 -0.44
CA ILE A 164 7.04 14.04 -0.89
C ILE A 164 7.26 14.78 -2.21
N THR A 165 6.23 15.46 -2.74
CA THR A 165 6.21 16.05 -4.08
C THR A 165 7.42 16.96 -4.34
N ALA A 166 7.79 17.79 -3.36
CA ALA A 166 8.89 18.74 -3.51
C ALA A 166 10.28 18.09 -3.46
N ALA A 167 10.41 16.93 -2.81
CA ALA A 167 11.67 16.20 -2.67
C ALA A 167 11.86 15.13 -3.75
N ALA A 168 10.78 14.70 -4.40
CA ALA A 168 10.78 13.67 -5.42
C ALA A 168 11.15 14.23 -6.81
N LYS A 169 11.83 13.41 -7.59
CA LYS A 169 12.20 13.66 -8.98
C LYS A 169 11.21 12.95 -9.89
N PHE A 170 10.55 13.72 -10.76
CA PHE A 170 9.61 13.18 -11.75
C PHE A 170 10.31 12.79 -13.06
N GLY A 171 9.58 12.20 -14.00
CA GLY A 171 10.10 11.93 -15.35
C GLY A 171 10.99 10.70 -15.46
N GLY A 172 10.90 9.77 -14.50
CA GLY A 172 11.58 8.48 -14.56
C GLY A 172 12.93 8.42 -13.84
N ALA A 173 13.45 9.56 -13.36
CA ALA A 173 14.67 9.61 -12.56
C ALA A 173 14.56 8.73 -11.29
N ASP A 174 15.71 8.20 -10.86
CA ASP A 174 15.78 7.40 -9.64
C ASP A 174 15.56 8.28 -8.40
N ASN A 175 14.63 7.83 -7.56
CA ASN A 175 14.34 8.39 -6.25
C ASN A 175 14.69 7.37 -5.19
N VAL A 176 15.17 7.86 -4.05
CA VAL A 176 15.45 7.04 -2.88
C VAL A 176 14.61 7.52 -1.72
N VAL A 177 13.82 6.62 -1.13
CA VAL A 177 13.31 6.81 0.23
C VAL A 177 14.23 6.09 1.21
N ALA A 178 14.52 6.73 2.34
CA ALA A 178 15.19 6.11 3.47
C ALA A 178 14.33 6.30 4.73
N VAL A 179 14.16 5.25 5.52
CA VAL A 179 13.40 5.27 6.78
C VAL A 179 14.29 4.73 7.88
N LYS A 180 14.62 5.58 8.85
CA LYS A 180 15.24 5.16 10.11
C LYS A 180 14.14 4.79 11.09
N THR A 181 14.22 3.62 11.69
CA THR A 181 13.40 3.21 12.84
C THR A 181 14.31 3.08 14.06
N ASP A 182 13.82 3.48 15.23
CA ASP A 182 14.63 3.53 16.44
C ASP A 182 13.84 3.03 17.65
N THR A 183 14.25 1.88 18.18
CA THR A 183 13.74 1.29 19.42
C THR A 183 14.83 1.19 20.49
N THR A 184 15.93 1.95 20.38
CA THR A 184 17.09 1.89 21.31
C THR A 184 16.72 2.20 22.76
N SER A 185 15.85 3.18 22.99
CA SER A 185 15.37 3.53 24.33
C SER A 185 14.51 2.40 24.88
N GLN A 186 15.05 1.62 25.82
CA GLN A 186 14.38 0.49 26.46
C GLN A 186 14.53 0.53 27.98
N PRO A 187 13.57 -0.04 28.73
CA PRO A 187 12.33 -0.69 28.26
C PRO A 187 11.26 0.33 27.80
N ALA A 188 10.70 0.17 26.61
CA ALA A 188 9.71 1.08 26.03
C ALA A 188 8.24 0.58 26.12
N SER A 189 8.03 -0.70 26.43
CA SER A 189 6.70 -1.33 26.41
C SER A 189 6.53 -2.38 27.50
N ARG A 190 5.28 -2.78 27.75
CA ARG A 190 4.90 -3.88 28.66
C ARG A 190 4.70 -5.22 27.94
N TYR A 191 4.82 -5.23 26.63
CA TYR A 191 4.65 -6.38 25.75
C TYR A 191 5.61 -6.28 24.55
N TYR A 192 5.80 -7.38 23.82
CA TYR A 192 6.56 -7.37 22.58
C TYR A 192 5.90 -6.47 21.54
N THR A 193 6.65 -5.48 21.05
CA THR A 193 6.15 -4.51 20.07
C THR A 193 6.55 -4.83 18.63
N GLY A 194 7.57 -5.67 18.43
CA GLY A 194 8.33 -5.72 17.19
C GLY A 194 9.21 -4.48 17.00
N ALA A 195 9.90 -4.44 15.86
CA ALA A 195 10.65 -3.28 15.41
C ALA A 195 10.72 -3.25 13.87
N GLY A 196 10.57 -2.07 13.28
CA GLY A 196 10.61 -1.89 11.83
C GLY A 196 9.34 -1.33 11.21
N ILE A 197 9.28 -1.34 9.88
CA ILE A 197 8.09 -1.02 9.10
C ILE A 197 7.19 -2.27 9.13
N TYR A 198 6.47 -2.46 10.23
CA TYR A 198 5.74 -3.69 10.54
C TYR A 198 4.30 -3.72 9.98
N ARG A 199 3.91 -2.72 9.18
CA ARG A 199 2.66 -2.64 8.43
C ARG A 199 2.91 -2.05 7.05
N ASP A 200 1.90 -2.15 6.19
CA ASP A 200 1.99 -1.77 4.79
C ASP A 200 2.40 -0.30 4.57
N VAL A 201 2.97 -0.07 3.39
CA VAL A 201 3.35 1.22 2.84
C VAL A 201 2.70 1.39 1.47
N ARG A 202 2.18 2.60 1.20
CA ARG A 202 1.62 2.96 -0.10
C ARG A 202 2.27 4.21 -0.66
N LEU A 203 2.48 4.21 -1.97
CA LEU A 203 2.78 5.41 -2.74
C LEU A 203 1.47 5.91 -3.37
N ILE A 204 1.11 7.14 -3.06
CA ILE A 204 -0.16 7.72 -3.46
C ILE A 204 0.11 8.91 -4.37
N ALA A 205 -0.41 8.88 -5.59
CA ALA A 205 -0.38 10.00 -6.52
C ALA A 205 -1.79 10.57 -6.72
N THR A 206 -1.95 11.88 -6.66
CA THR A 206 -3.23 12.57 -6.92
C THR A 206 -3.03 13.81 -7.79
N ASP A 207 -4.09 14.29 -8.40
CA ASP A 207 -4.10 15.66 -8.94
C ASP A 207 -4.00 16.69 -7.79
N PRO A 208 -3.60 17.96 -8.07
CA PRO A 208 -3.52 19.00 -7.06
C PRO A 208 -4.82 19.19 -6.29
N VAL A 209 -5.95 19.17 -7.00
CA VAL A 209 -7.29 19.15 -6.40
C VAL A 209 -7.72 17.72 -6.14
N HIS A 210 -7.89 17.34 -4.87
CA HIS A 210 -8.18 15.95 -4.50
C HIS A 210 -8.85 15.84 -3.12
N VAL A 211 -9.53 14.71 -2.87
CA VAL A 211 -10.07 14.40 -1.53
C VAL A 211 -8.91 14.14 -0.55
N GLY A 212 -8.96 14.73 0.64
CA GLY A 212 -7.91 14.58 1.66
C GLY A 212 -7.77 13.16 2.23
N GLN A 213 -6.71 12.91 3.00
CA GLN A 213 -6.54 11.66 3.74
C GLN A 213 -7.65 11.51 4.79
N TRP A 214 -8.35 10.37 4.77
CA TRP A 214 -9.47 10.07 5.69
C TRP A 214 -10.53 11.19 5.78
N ALA A 215 -10.70 11.92 4.68
CA ALA A 215 -11.48 13.15 4.65
C ALA A 215 -12.99 12.95 4.46
N THR A 216 -13.43 11.72 4.18
CA THR A 216 -14.86 11.40 4.02
C THR A 216 -15.41 10.80 5.30
N ARG A 217 -16.32 11.53 5.95
CA ARG A 217 -17.07 11.06 7.11
C ARG A 217 -18.47 10.66 6.66
N VAL A 218 -18.83 9.40 6.91
CA VAL A 218 -20.15 8.86 6.61
C VAL A 218 -20.90 8.59 7.90
N THR A 219 -22.15 9.04 8.02
CA THR A 219 -23.02 8.77 9.17
C THR A 219 -24.43 8.38 8.73
N THR A 220 -25.13 7.64 9.59
CA THR A 220 -26.54 7.23 9.38
C THR A 220 -27.38 7.65 10.58
N PRO A 221 -27.80 8.93 10.67
CA PRO A 221 -28.34 9.49 11.91
C PRO A 221 -29.69 8.87 12.36
N ASN A 222 -30.45 8.30 11.44
CA ASN A 222 -31.80 7.77 11.68
C ASN A 222 -32.03 6.36 11.07
N GLY A 223 -30.96 5.68 10.64
CA GLY A 223 -31.02 4.33 10.06
C GLY A 223 -31.47 4.23 8.60
N ASN A 224 -32.13 5.25 8.03
CA ASN A 224 -32.65 5.23 6.65
C ASN A 224 -32.06 6.35 5.76
N THR A 225 -31.23 7.23 6.33
CA THR A 225 -30.54 8.32 5.61
C THR A 225 -29.04 8.15 5.76
N VAL A 226 -28.30 8.35 4.67
CA VAL A 226 -26.83 8.39 4.64
C VAL A 226 -26.39 9.84 4.47
N HIS A 227 -25.60 10.35 5.41
CA HIS A 227 -24.91 11.63 5.27
C HIS A 227 -23.44 11.38 4.94
N ALA A 228 -22.91 12.09 3.95
CA ALA A 228 -21.50 12.07 3.60
C ALA A 228 -20.95 13.51 3.57
N GLU A 229 -19.91 13.74 4.36
CA GLU A 229 -19.17 15.01 4.40
C GLU A 229 -17.75 14.73 3.94
N THR A 230 -17.22 15.52 3.00
CA THR A 230 -15.88 15.30 2.43
C THR A 230 -15.07 16.59 2.37
N THR A 231 -13.85 16.55 2.90
CA THR A 231 -12.87 17.64 2.72
C THR A 231 -12.06 17.45 1.43
N VAL A 232 -11.99 18.50 0.62
CA VAL A 232 -11.20 18.56 -0.62
C VAL A 232 -10.03 19.52 -0.41
N VAL A 233 -8.84 19.09 -0.83
CA VAL A 233 -7.62 19.88 -0.90
C VAL A 233 -7.53 20.49 -2.30
N ASN A 234 -7.13 21.76 -2.42
CA ASN A 234 -6.86 22.42 -3.70
C ASN A 234 -5.50 23.13 -3.68
#